data_AF-A0A2N9L3C1-F1
#
_entry.id   AF-A0A2N9L3C1-F1
#
_cell.length_a   1.000
_cell.length_b   1.000
_cell.length_c   1.000
_cell.angle_alpha   90.00
_cell.angle_beta   90.00
_cell.angle_gamma   90.00
#
_symmetry.space_group_name_H-M   'P 1'
#
loop_
_entity.id
_entity.type
_entity.pdbx_description
1 polymer ?
#
loop_
_entity_poly.entity_id
_entity_poly.type
_entity_poly.pdbx_seq_one_letter_code
_entity_poly.pdbx_strand_id
1 'polypeptide(L)'
;MPEYSVSPSGEQFALPNNTDYAAEFERVRALAAAARKQGQEVVVVMGLGFVGAVMAAIVADTVDKKNGRLGKFVIGCQRPSTRSYWKTPLLNRGQSPVKSEDPEVDPMIARCVLGKKTLTATYNPDCLALADCVVVDVQCDYAKRHLGTMKTARPKWRRWRPP
;
A
#
# COMPACT_ATOMS: atom_id res chain seq x y z
N MET A 1 -8.70 -2.95 -25.24
CA MET A 1 -9.22 -1.84 -24.41
C MET A 1 -8.55 -1.92 -23.05
N PRO A 2 -8.15 -0.79 -22.43
CA PRO A 2 -7.54 -0.84 -21.12
C PRO A 2 -8.51 -1.44 -20.10
N GLU A 3 -8.02 -2.34 -19.25
CA GLU A 3 -8.80 -2.82 -18.12
C GLU A 3 -8.91 -1.70 -17.07
N TYR A 4 -10.06 -1.58 -16.43
CA TYR A 4 -10.31 -0.58 -15.40
C TYR A 4 -10.51 -1.21 -14.04
N SER A 5 -10.08 -0.49 -13.01
CA SER A 5 -10.42 -0.74 -11.63
C SER A 5 -11.39 0.32 -11.14
N VAL A 6 -12.48 -0.12 -10.51
CA VAL A 6 -13.57 0.77 -10.07
C VAL A 6 -13.55 0.86 -8.54
N SER A 7 -13.52 2.08 -8.01
CA SER A 7 -13.61 2.32 -6.56
C SER A 7 -15.02 2.05 -6.03
N PRO A 8 -15.21 1.96 -4.71
CA PRO A 8 -16.55 1.90 -4.11
C PRO A 8 -17.44 3.10 -4.42
N SER A 9 -16.86 4.27 -4.77
CA SER A 9 -17.60 5.46 -5.20
C SER A 9 -17.98 5.46 -6.68
N GLY A 10 -17.55 4.45 -7.45
CA GLY A 10 -17.79 4.36 -8.88
C GLY A 10 -16.73 5.04 -9.77
N GLU A 11 -15.70 5.66 -9.19
CA GLU A 11 -14.59 6.25 -9.95
C GLU A 11 -13.77 5.16 -10.63
N GLN A 12 -13.41 5.37 -11.90
CA GLN A 12 -12.68 4.39 -12.72
C GLN A 12 -11.22 4.79 -12.88
N PHE A 13 -10.33 3.80 -12.74
CA PHE A 13 -8.89 3.93 -12.86
C PHE A 13 -8.35 2.92 -13.87
N ALA A 14 -7.77 3.38 -14.97
CA ALA A 14 -7.13 2.50 -15.95
C ALA A 14 -5.95 1.77 -15.30
N LEU A 15 -5.86 0.45 -15.48
CA LEU A 15 -4.71 -0.31 -15.00
C LEU A 15 -3.43 0.16 -15.71
N PRO A 16 -2.29 0.18 -15.00
CA PRO A 16 -1.01 0.53 -15.60
C PRO A 16 -0.61 -0.53 -16.62
N ASN A 17 0.03 -0.09 -17.69
CA ASN A 17 0.64 -0.94 -18.70
C ASN A 17 2.15 -1.05 -18.47
N ASN A 18 2.84 -1.94 -19.20
CA ASN A 18 4.27 -2.21 -19.00
C ASN A 18 5.18 -0.98 -19.16
N THR A 19 4.79 0.01 -19.96
CA THR A 19 5.59 1.23 -20.16
C THR A 19 5.49 2.20 -18.97
N ASP A 20 4.46 2.09 -18.14
CA ASP A 20 4.27 2.96 -16.98
C ASP A 20 5.19 2.59 -15.80
N TYR A 21 5.63 1.32 -15.73
CA TYR A 21 6.36 0.78 -14.58
C TYR A 21 7.71 1.48 -14.35
N ALA A 22 8.44 1.81 -15.42
CA ALA A 22 9.74 2.47 -15.30
C ALA A 22 9.59 3.85 -14.64
N ALA A 23 8.66 4.68 -15.14
CA ALA A 23 8.41 6.00 -14.60
C ALA A 23 7.90 5.95 -13.14
N GLU A 24 7.04 4.97 -12.83
CA GLU A 24 6.56 4.77 -11.47
C GLU A 24 7.68 4.33 -10.51
N PHE A 25 8.59 3.46 -10.94
CA PHE A 25 9.75 3.08 -10.13
C PHE A 25 10.66 4.27 -9.86
N GLU A 26 10.94 5.08 -10.88
CA GLU A 26 11.73 6.30 -10.73
C GLU A 26 11.12 7.26 -9.71
N ARG A 27 9.80 7.44 -9.74
CA ARG A 27 9.08 8.26 -8.74
C ARG A 27 9.32 7.77 -7.32
N VAL A 28 9.09 6.48 -7.04
CA VAL A 28 9.26 5.95 -5.68
C VAL A 28 10.73 5.88 -5.26
N ARG A 29 11.65 5.63 -6.18
CA ARG A 29 13.09 5.66 -5.92
C ARG A 29 13.54 7.06 -5.50
N ALA A 30 13.08 8.10 -6.18
CA ALA A 30 13.40 9.49 -5.85
C ALA A 30 12.88 9.86 -4.44
N LEU A 31 11.65 9.45 -4.10
CA LEU A 31 11.08 9.66 -2.77
C LEU A 31 11.86 8.93 -1.67
N ALA A 32 12.19 7.65 -1.89
CA ALA A 32 12.99 6.87 -0.95
C ALA A 32 14.39 7.46 -0.75
N ALA A 33 15.04 7.93 -1.82
CA ALA A 33 16.33 8.59 -1.73
C ALA A 33 16.25 9.91 -0.93
N ALA A 34 15.19 10.71 -1.13
CA ALA A 34 14.96 11.93 -0.37
C ALA A 34 14.71 11.64 1.12
N ALA A 35 13.93 10.61 1.43
CA ALA A 35 13.66 10.17 2.79
C ALA A 35 14.94 9.73 3.52
N ARG A 36 15.79 8.94 2.86
CA ARG A 36 17.09 8.53 3.41
C ARG A 36 18.01 9.70 3.73
N LYS A 37 18.04 10.74 2.87
CA LYS A 37 18.78 11.98 3.15
C LYS A 37 18.27 12.72 4.40
N GLN A 38 17.01 12.53 4.77
CA GLN A 38 16.42 13.07 5.99
C GLN A 38 16.64 12.17 7.22
N GLY A 39 17.33 11.02 7.04
CA GLY A 39 17.61 10.04 8.09
C GLY A 39 16.44 9.08 8.35
N GLN A 40 15.53 8.91 7.40
CA GLN A 40 14.39 7.99 7.53
C GLN A 40 14.73 6.59 7.02
N GLU A 41 14.23 5.57 7.72
CA GLU A 41 14.21 4.18 7.27
C GLU A 41 13.08 3.98 6.25
N VAL A 42 13.36 3.27 5.15
CA VAL A 42 12.38 2.95 4.10
C VAL A 42 11.70 1.62 4.42
N VAL A 43 10.40 1.67 4.71
CA VAL A 43 9.59 0.47 4.98
C VAL A 43 8.66 0.20 3.80
N VAL A 44 8.68 -1.01 3.27
CA VAL A 44 7.71 -1.45 2.25
C VAL A 44 6.62 -2.30 2.89
N VAL A 45 5.36 -1.91 2.71
CA VAL A 45 4.21 -2.69 3.16
C VAL A 45 3.57 -3.36 1.95
N MET A 46 3.64 -4.68 1.89
CA MET A 46 3.08 -5.50 0.81
C MET A 46 1.62 -5.80 1.12
N GLY A 47 0.72 -5.26 0.28
CA GLY A 47 -0.71 -5.38 0.43
C GLY A 47 -1.33 -4.16 1.12
N LEU A 48 -2.23 -3.48 0.41
CA LEU A 48 -3.05 -2.38 0.91
C LEU A 48 -4.48 -2.87 1.13
N GLY A 49 -4.58 -3.98 1.87
CA GLY A 49 -5.83 -4.47 2.44
C GLY A 49 -6.31 -3.57 3.58
N PHE A 50 -7.35 -4.02 4.30
CA PHE A 50 -7.81 -3.32 5.51
C PHE A 50 -6.67 -3.11 6.51
N VAL A 51 -6.00 -4.21 6.89
CA VAL A 51 -4.88 -4.18 7.84
C VAL A 51 -3.69 -3.43 7.24
N GLY A 52 -3.30 -3.74 6.00
CA GLY A 52 -2.06 -3.23 5.42
C GLY A 52 -2.07 -1.74 5.15
N ALA A 53 -3.21 -1.16 4.74
CA ALA A 53 -3.33 0.29 4.60
C ALA A 53 -3.21 1.01 5.94
N VAL A 54 -3.85 0.48 6.99
CA VAL A 54 -3.78 1.03 8.35
C VAL A 54 -2.37 0.85 8.93
N MET A 55 -1.75 -0.32 8.77
CA MET A 55 -0.38 -0.57 9.22
C MET A 55 0.63 0.35 8.52
N ALA A 56 0.48 0.56 7.21
CA ALA A 56 1.33 1.50 6.47
C ALA A 56 1.21 2.93 7.03
N ALA A 57 -0.01 3.37 7.33
CA ALA A 57 -0.25 4.68 7.94
C ALA A 57 0.31 4.78 9.36
N ILE A 58 0.08 3.78 10.23
CA ILE A 58 0.62 3.76 11.60
C ILE A 58 2.15 3.87 11.59
N VAL A 59 2.81 3.06 10.77
CA VAL A 59 4.28 3.07 10.64
C VAL A 59 4.77 4.43 10.13
N ALA A 60 4.09 5.01 9.15
CA ALA A 60 4.41 6.33 8.57
C ALA A 60 4.15 7.49 9.54
N ASP A 61 3.21 7.35 10.46
CA ASP A 61 2.83 8.40 11.41
C ASP A 61 3.78 8.44 12.63
N THR A 62 4.61 7.41 12.82
CA THR A 62 5.51 7.31 13.97
C THR A 62 6.51 8.47 14.06
N VAL A 63 6.66 8.99 15.28
CA VAL A 63 7.62 10.04 15.64
C VAL A 63 8.53 9.55 16.75
N ASP A 64 9.78 10.00 16.73
CA ASP A 64 10.69 9.82 17.85
C ASP A 64 10.15 10.54 19.10
N LYS A 65 10.13 9.84 20.24
CA LYS A 65 9.56 10.37 21.49
C LYS A 65 10.33 11.55 22.06
N LYS A 66 11.64 11.67 21.79
CA LYS A 66 12.51 12.69 22.38
C LYS A 66 12.51 13.97 21.56
N ASN A 67 12.53 13.87 20.23
CA ASN A 67 12.71 15.01 19.34
C ASN A 67 11.57 15.23 18.34
N GLY A 68 10.54 14.37 18.32
CA GLY A 68 9.38 14.51 17.44
C GLY A 68 9.66 14.28 15.96
N ARG A 69 10.86 13.84 15.58
CA ARG A 69 11.24 13.64 14.17
C ARG A 69 10.56 12.40 13.60
N LEU A 70 10.18 12.49 12.33
CA LEU A 70 9.66 11.39 11.54
C LEU A 70 10.82 10.46 11.19
N GLY A 71 10.77 9.21 11.66
CA GLY A 71 11.87 8.25 11.48
C GLY A 71 11.70 7.29 10.30
N LYS A 72 10.53 7.27 9.66
CA LYS A 72 10.20 6.27 8.64
C LYS A 72 9.52 6.90 7.43
N PHE A 73 9.83 6.35 6.27
CA PHE A 73 9.13 6.59 5.02
C PHE A 73 8.57 5.26 4.52
N VAL A 74 7.26 5.23 4.30
CA VAL A 74 6.53 4.00 4.00
C VAL A 74 6.07 3.99 2.55
N ILE A 75 6.36 2.89 1.87
CA ILE A 75 5.89 2.60 0.52
C ILE A 75 4.89 1.44 0.60
N GLY A 76 3.62 1.74 0.42
CA GLY A 76 2.58 0.73 0.25
C GLY A 76 2.65 0.11 -1.14
N CYS A 77 3.00 -1.17 -1.25
CA CYS A 77 3.05 -1.89 -2.52
C CYS A 77 1.78 -2.72 -2.71
N GLN A 78 0.98 -2.38 -3.72
CA GLN A 78 -0.27 -3.06 -4.03
C GLN A 78 -0.30 -3.49 -5.49
N ARG A 79 -0.40 -4.80 -5.71
CA ARG A 79 -0.54 -5.36 -7.06
C ARG A 79 -1.73 -4.71 -7.79
N PRO A 80 -1.55 -4.22 -9.03
CA PRO A 80 -2.64 -3.68 -9.81
C PRO A 80 -3.57 -4.82 -10.25
N SER A 81 -4.87 -4.62 -10.09
CA SER A 81 -5.91 -5.49 -10.63
C SER A 81 -7.20 -4.70 -10.77
N THR A 82 -8.14 -5.18 -11.59
CA THR A 82 -9.48 -4.58 -11.71
C THR A 82 -10.19 -4.45 -10.36
N ARG A 83 -9.87 -5.31 -9.38
CA ARG A 83 -10.48 -5.30 -8.04
C ARG A 83 -9.84 -4.36 -7.02
N SER A 84 -8.59 -3.96 -7.23
CA SER A 84 -7.76 -3.36 -6.18
C SER A 84 -6.91 -2.19 -6.62
N TYR A 85 -6.74 -1.95 -7.92
CA TYR A 85 -5.85 -0.91 -8.39
C TYR A 85 -6.33 0.48 -7.95
N TRP A 86 -7.64 0.72 -7.89
CA TRP A 86 -8.24 1.96 -7.36
C TRP A 86 -7.70 2.39 -5.98
N LYS A 87 -7.19 1.46 -5.17
CA LYS A 87 -6.63 1.75 -3.85
C LYS A 87 -5.35 2.58 -3.91
N THR A 88 -4.47 2.28 -4.86
CA THR A 88 -3.17 2.96 -5.03
C THR A 88 -3.34 4.47 -5.33
N PRO A 89 -4.12 4.89 -6.34
CA PRO A 89 -4.33 6.31 -6.61
C PRO A 89 -5.15 7.00 -5.52
N LEU A 90 -6.16 6.36 -4.91
CA LEU A 90 -6.89 6.97 -3.79
C LEU A 90 -5.97 7.22 -2.59
N LEU A 91 -5.15 6.24 -2.22
CA LEU A 91 -4.19 6.42 -1.12
C LEU A 91 -3.19 7.53 -1.43
N ASN A 92 -2.67 7.61 -2.66
CA ASN A 92 -1.78 8.71 -3.07
C ASN A 92 -2.46 10.10 -3.10
N ARG A 93 -3.80 10.17 -3.07
CA ARG A 93 -4.56 11.42 -2.87
C ARG A 93 -4.83 11.73 -1.40
N GLY A 94 -4.29 10.92 -0.47
CA GLY A 94 -4.56 11.02 0.96
C GLY A 94 -5.94 10.51 1.37
N GLN A 95 -6.63 9.79 0.49
CA GLN A 95 -7.94 9.22 0.77
C GLN A 95 -7.78 7.77 1.22
N SER A 96 -8.46 7.40 2.30
CA SER A 96 -8.41 6.03 2.81
C SER A 96 -9.01 5.04 1.81
N PRO A 97 -8.27 3.98 1.38
CA PRO A 97 -8.81 2.95 0.51
C PRO A 97 -9.65 1.90 1.26
N VAL A 98 -9.90 2.11 2.56
CA VAL A 98 -10.55 1.15 3.46
C VAL A 98 -11.57 1.90 4.33
N LYS A 99 -12.69 1.26 4.63
CA LYS A 99 -13.71 1.83 5.52
C LYS A 99 -13.48 1.31 6.94
N SER A 100 -13.19 2.21 7.88
CA SER A 100 -12.98 1.90 9.30
C SER A 100 -14.08 2.50 10.17
N GLU A 101 -14.35 1.91 11.33
CA GLU A 101 -15.15 2.52 12.39
C GLU A 101 -14.31 3.45 13.28
N ASP A 102 -12.99 3.26 13.30
CA ASP A 102 -12.06 4.12 14.02
C ASP A 102 -11.93 5.49 13.31
N PRO A 103 -12.33 6.60 13.97
CA PRO A 103 -12.31 7.93 13.37
C PRO A 103 -10.90 8.45 13.07
N GLU A 104 -9.84 7.83 13.61
CA GLU A 104 -8.46 8.27 13.39
C GLU A 104 -7.85 7.76 12.09
N VAL A 105 -8.42 6.73 11.46
CA VAL A 105 -7.81 6.09 10.27
C VAL A 105 -7.73 7.05 9.08
N ASP A 106 -8.84 7.68 8.72
CA ASP A 106 -8.90 8.58 7.55
C ASP A 106 -8.02 9.83 7.75
N PRO A 107 -8.10 10.55 8.90
CA PRO A 107 -7.19 11.65 9.20
C PRO A 107 -5.71 11.24 9.23
N MET A 108 -5.40 10.02 9.69
CA MET A 108 -4.03 9.50 9.73
C MET A 108 -3.44 9.29 8.35
N ILE A 109 -4.19 8.65 7.46
CA ILE A 109 -3.76 8.45 6.06
C ILE A 109 -3.58 9.81 5.38
N ALA A 110 -4.54 10.72 5.53
CA ALA A 110 -4.46 12.06 4.95
C ALA A 110 -3.22 12.82 5.44
N ARG A 111 -2.94 12.84 6.75
CA ARG A 111 -1.74 13.51 7.29
C ARG A 111 -0.45 12.85 6.82
N CYS A 112 -0.38 11.52 6.75
CA CYS A 112 0.84 10.82 6.32
C CYS A 112 1.17 11.09 4.85
N VAL A 113 0.14 11.16 3.99
CA VAL A 113 0.32 11.35 2.55
C VAL A 113 0.51 12.83 2.19
N LEU A 114 -0.35 13.71 2.68
CA LEU A 114 -0.41 15.11 2.24
C LEU A 114 0.41 16.05 3.12
N GLY A 115 0.41 15.83 4.44
CA GLY A 115 1.07 16.69 5.41
C GLY A 115 2.53 16.29 5.67
N LYS A 116 2.72 15.16 6.34
CA LYS A 116 4.02 14.59 6.72
C LYS A 116 4.83 14.10 5.52
N LYS A 117 4.15 13.70 4.44
CA LYS A 117 4.73 13.09 3.23
C LYS A 117 5.60 11.86 3.54
N THR A 118 5.17 11.08 4.53
CA THR A 118 5.84 9.85 4.98
C THR A 118 5.20 8.58 4.42
N LEU A 119 4.12 8.69 3.64
CA LEU A 119 3.43 7.55 3.04
C LEU A 119 3.14 7.79 1.56
N THR A 120 3.46 6.80 0.72
CA THR A 120 3.00 6.73 -0.68
C THR A 120 2.62 5.29 -1.02
N ALA A 121 1.76 5.10 -2.02
CA ALA A 121 1.46 3.80 -2.61
C ALA A 121 2.10 3.67 -4.00
N THR A 122 2.39 2.43 -4.38
CA THR A 122 2.85 2.06 -5.72
C THR A 122 2.30 0.70 -6.13
N TYR A 123 2.20 0.50 -7.44
CA TYR A 123 1.91 -0.79 -8.05
C TYR A 123 3.18 -1.51 -8.54
N ASN A 124 4.34 -0.85 -8.49
CA ASN A 124 5.59 -1.43 -8.96
C ASN A 124 6.25 -2.27 -7.84
N PRO A 125 6.38 -3.60 -8.02
CA PRO A 125 6.98 -4.48 -7.02
C PRO A 125 8.48 -4.27 -6.82
N ASP A 126 9.18 -3.63 -7.78
CA ASP A 126 10.63 -3.35 -7.68
C ASP A 126 10.95 -2.40 -6.52
N CYS A 127 9.94 -1.71 -5.96
CA CYS A 127 10.10 -0.95 -4.73
C CYS A 127 10.62 -1.78 -3.54
N LEU A 128 10.47 -3.11 -3.57
CA LEU A 128 11.07 -4.01 -2.58
C LEU A 128 12.60 -3.87 -2.51
N ALA A 129 13.26 -3.57 -3.63
CA ALA A 129 14.70 -3.32 -3.65
C ALA A 129 15.09 -2.02 -2.91
N LEU A 130 14.12 -1.16 -2.62
CA LEU A 130 14.32 0.08 -1.86
C LEU A 130 14.11 -0.12 -0.36
N ALA A 131 13.64 -1.28 0.11
CA ALA A 131 13.24 -1.49 1.49
C ALA A 131 14.44 -1.74 2.41
N ASP A 132 14.46 -1.07 3.55
CA ASP A 132 15.28 -1.47 4.70
C ASP A 132 14.52 -2.51 5.55
N CYS A 133 13.19 -2.44 5.56
CA CYS A 133 12.29 -3.41 6.20
C CYS A 133 11.06 -3.69 5.33
N VAL A 134 10.60 -4.94 5.29
CA VAL A 134 9.39 -5.36 4.56
C VAL A 134 8.35 -5.89 5.54
N VAL A 135 7.16 -5.30 5.52
CA VAL A 135 5.97 -5.80 6.20
C VAL A 135 5.12 -6.54 5.17
N VAL A 136 4.86 -7.82 5.40
CA VAL A 136 4.02 -8.64 4.51
C VAL A 136 2.62 -8.75 5.09
N ASP A 137 1.70 -7.92 4.58
CA ASP A 137 0.28 -7.94 4.97
C ASP A 137 -0.60 -8.31 3.78
N VAL A 138 -0.46 -9.56 3.34
CA VAL A 138 -1.27 -10.14 2.28
C VAL A 138 -2.33 -11.06 2.87
N GLN A 139 -3.54 -10.99 2.32
CA GLN A 139 -4.66 -11.77 2.80
C GLN A 139 -4.44 -13.28 2.58
N CYS A 140 -4.41 -14.04 3.67
CA CYS A 140 -4.22 -15.50 3.68
C CYS A 140 -5.55 -16.26 3.60
N ASP A 141 -6.39 -15.91 2.62
CA ASP A 141 -7.74 -16.45 2.52
C ASP A 141 -7.79 -17.95 2.22
N TYR A 142 -8.79 -18.61 2.81
CA TYR A 142 -9.12 -20.00 2.54
C TYR A 142 -10.54 -20.15 1.98
N ALA A 143 -10.68 -20.98 0.95
CA ALA A 143 -11.95 -21.54 0.55
C ALA A 143 -12.34 -22.64 1.54
N LYS A 144 -13.29 -22.36 2.43
CA LYS A 144 -13.84 -23.36 3.36
C LYS A 144 -15.01 -24.10 2.70
N ARG A 145 -14.95 -25.44 2.71
CA ARG A 145 -16.08 -26.29 2.30
C ARG A 145 -17.09 -26.50 3.43
N HIS A 146 -16.60 -26.46 4.67
CA HIS A 146 -17.41 -26.61 5.89
C HIS A 146 -17.01 -25.53 6.89
N LEU A 147 -18.00 -24.89 7.52
CA LEU A 147 -17.77 -23.93 8.61
C LEU A 147 -17.22 -24.66 9.84
N GLY A 148 -16.34 -24.02 10.60
CA GLY A 148 -15.75 -24.57 11.82
C GLY A 148 -14.58 -25.56 11.64
N THR A 149 -14.20 -25.94 10.41
CA THR A 149 -13.05 -26.83 10.15
C THR A 149 -12.16 -26.36 9.01
N MET A 150 -10.84 -26.46 9.23
CA MET A 150 -9.82 -26.12 8.23
C MET A 150 -9.30 -27.34 7.45
N LYS A 151 -9.64 -28.57 7.87
CA LYS A 151 -9.09 -29.81 7.29
C LYS A 151 -9.36 -29.96 5.80
N THR A 152 -10.49 -29.44 5.33
CA THR A 152 -10.89 -29.49 3.91
C THR A 152 -10.73 -28.13 3.22
N ALA A 153 -10.12 -27.14 3.88
CA ALA A 153 -9.99 -25.81 3.34
C ALA A 153 -8.84 -25.77 2.32
N ARG A 154 -9.04 -25.02 1.24
CA ARG A 154 -7.99 -24.80 0.23
C ARG A 154 -7.57 -23.34 0.23
N PRO A 155 -6.27 -23.05 0.21
CA PRO A 155 -5.83 -21.66 0.18
C PRO A 155 -6.19 -21.00 -1.16
N LYS A 156 -6.53 -19.71 -1.12
CA LYS A 156 -6.87 -18.89 -2.30
C LYS A 156 -5.69 -17.99 -2.72
N TRP A 157 -4.46 -18.51 -2.66
CA TRP A 157 -3.27 -17.76 -3.06
C TRP A 157 -3.34 -17.37 -4.54
N ARG A 158 -2.96 -16.14 -4.85
CA ARG A 158 -2.76 -15.68 -6.22
C ARG A 158 -1.30 -15.31 -6.38
N ARG A 159 -0.67 -15.85 -7.42
CA ARG A 159 0.71 -15.49 -7.76
C ARG A 159 0.75 -14.03 -8.19
N TRP A 160 1.70 -13.26 -7.66
CA TRP A 160 2.05 -11.97 -8.26
C TRP A 160 2.72 -12.27 -9.60
N ARG A 161 1.98 -12.11 -10.69
CA ARG A 161 2.54 -12.11 -12.04
C ARG A 161 2.50 -10.66 -12.52
N PRO A 162 3.62 -10.05 -12.91
CA PRO A 162 3.56 -8.83 -13.70
C PRO A 162 2.75 -9.09 -14.98
N PRO A 163 2.09 -8.07 -15.54
CA PRO A 163 1.39 -8.17 -16.81
C PRO A 163 2.29 -8.68 -17.95
#